data_AF-A0A539EEK8-F1
#
_entry.id   AF-A0A539EEK8-F1
#
_cell.length_a   1.000
_cell.length_b   1.000
_cell.length_c   1.000
_cell.angle_alpha   90.00
_cell.angle_beta   90.00
_cell.angle_gamma   90.00
#
_symmetry.space_group_name_H-M   'P 1'
#
loop_
_entity.id
_entity.type
_entity.pdbx_description
1 polymer ?
#
loop_
_entity_poly.entity_id
_entity_poly.type
_entity_poly.pdbx_seq_one_letter_code
_entity_poly.pdbx_strand_id
1 'polypeptide(L)' 'LAAIKRRPGWDAVPAVRTGLVREIKSTYILQPGPAALTEGLSQLKALVREASAVS' A
#
# COMPACT_ATOMS: atom_id res chain seq x y z
N LEU A 1 -6.21 7.72 -2.08
CA LEU A 1 -5.51 8.06 -0.81
C LEU A 1 -6.04 9.31 -0.06
N ALA A 2 -6.41 10.41 -0.74
CA ALA A 2 -6.87 11.64 -0.06
C ALA A 2 -8.09 11.45 0.87
N ALA A 3 -9.01 10.55 0.51
CA ALA A 3 -10.15 10.21 1.36
C ALA A 3 -9.75 9.52 2.68
N ILE A 4 -8.63 8.78 2.70
CA ILE A 4 -8.13 8.10 3.90
C ILE A 4 -7.66 9.13 4.94
N LYS A 5 -6.93 10.15 4.49
CA LYS A 5 -6.40 11.23 5.37
C LYS A 5 -7.50 12.07 6.05
N ARG A 6 -8.70 12.12 5.47
CA ARG A 6 -9.82 12.92 5.99
C ARG A 6 -10.70 12.17 6.99
N ARG A 7 -10.43 10.88 7.23
CA ARG A 7 -11.21 10.09 8.19
C ARG A 7 -10.84 10.53 9.61
N PRO A 8 -11.82 10.81 10.49
CA PRO A 8 -11.54 11.17 11.87
C PRO A 8 -10.63 10.13 12.56
N GLY A 9 -9.58 10.60 13.24
CA GLY A 9 -8.62 9.77 13.98
C GLY A 9 -7.58 9.05 13.12
N TRP A 10 -7.66 9.10 11.79
CA TRP A 10 -6.64 8.48 10.92
C TRP A 10 -5.34 9.29 10.87
N ASP A 11 -5.39 10.57 11.22
CA ASP A 11 -4.23 11.42 11.41
C ASP A 11 -3.32 10.95 12.56
N ALA A 12 -3.81 10.12 13.49
CA ALA A 12 -2.96 9.51 14.53
C ALA A 12 -2.11 8.34 14.01
N VAL A 13 -2.46 7.76 12.86
CA VAL A 13 -1.77 6.58 12.31
C VAL A 13 -0.42 7.01 11.71
N PRO A 14 0.72 6.45 12.13
CA PRO A 14 2.04 6.86 11.65
C PRO A 14 2.18 6.86 10.13
N ALA A 15 1.72 5.80 9.45
CA ALA A 15 1.79 5.69 7.99
C ALA A 15 0.98 6.78 7.26
N VAL A 16 -0.11 7.28 7.87
CA VAL A 16 -0.90 8.38 7.31
C VAL A 16 -0.16 9.70 7.47
N ARG A 17 0.43 9.92 8.65
CA ARG A 17 1.24 11.11 8.96
C ARG A 17 2.48 11.24 8.10
N THR A 18 3.20 10.13 7.91
CA THR A 18 4.45 10.10 7.12
C THR A 18 4.20 9.93 5.63
N GLY A 19 2.94 9.83 5.20
CA GLY A 19 2.59 9.67 3.79
C GLY A 19 2.97 8.31 3.20
N LEU A 20 3.24 7.30 4.03
CA LEU A 20 3.55 5.92 3.65
C LEU A 20 2.28 5.07 3.42
N VAL A 21 1.24 5.67 2.85
CA VAL A 21 0.05 4.93 2.39
C VAL A 21 0.19 4.68 0.90
N ARG A 22 0.08 3.42 0.48
CA ARG A 22 0.25 2.99 -0.91
C ARG A 22 -0.94 2.15 -1.33
N GLU A 23 -1.30 2.23 -2.60
CA GLU A 23 -2.45 1.53 -3.17
C GLU A 23 -1.96 0.47 -4.16
N ILE A 24 -2.44 -0.76 -4.01
CA ILE A 24 -2.34 -1.82 -5.02
C ILE A 24 -3.77 -2.12 -5.45
N LYS A 25 -4.03 -2.12 -6.76
CA LYS A 25 -5.38 -2.44 -7.27
C LYS A 25 -5.76 -3.87 -6.90
N SER A 26 -7.00 -4.07 -6.48
CA SER A 26 -7.54 -5.40 -6.14
C SER A 26 -7.44 -6.40 -7.29
N THR A 27 -7.52 -5.91 -8.53
CA THR A 27 -7.30 -6.70 -9.76
C THR A 27 -5.90 -7.28 -9.90
N TYR A 28 -4.94 -6.88 -9.07
CA TYR A 28 -3.64 -7.54 -9.01
C TYR A 28 -3.53 -8.44 -7.79
N ILE A 29 -4.02 -8.03 -6.61
CA ILE A 29 -3.74 -8.78 -5.37
C ILE A 29 -4.83 -9.79 -4.96
N LEU A 30 -6.08 -9.64 -5.42
CA LEU A 30 -7.22 -10.48 -5.06
C LEU A 30 -7.72 -11.37 -6.19
N GLN A 31 -7.01 -11.44 -7.32
CA GLN A 31 -7.41 -12.31 -8.42
C GLN A 31 -7.09 -13.78 -8.10
N PRO A 32 -7.98 -14.73 -8.45
CA PRO A 32 -7.68 -16.16 -8.43
C PRO A 32 -6.83 -16.54 -9.65
N GLY A 33 -5.67 -15.89 -9.83
CA GLY A 33 -4.86 -16.04 -11.02
C GLY A 33 -3.39 -15.67 -10.81
N PRO A 34 -2.53 -15.98 -11.79
CA PRO A 34 -1.07 -15.81 -11.67
C PRO A 34 -0.66 -14.36 -11.39
N ALA A 35 -1.47 -13.39 -11.83
CA ALA A 35 -1.23 -11.96 -11.62
C ALA A 35 -1.00 -11.56 -10.14
N ALA A 36 -1.58 -12.30 -9.18
CA ALA A 36 -1.34 -12.09 -7.76
C ALA A 36 0.08 -12.44 -7.34
N LEU A 37 0.66 -13.47 -7.96
CA LEU A 37 2.01 -13.96 -7.67
C LEU A 37 3.07 -13.29 -8.55
N THR A 38 2.67 -12.65 -9.65
CA THR A 38 3.55 -11.89 -10.54
C THR A 38 3.45 -10.38 -10.25
N GLU A 39 2.51 -9.67 -10.88
CA GLU A 39 2.40 -8.22 -10.78
C GLU A 39 2.07 -7.75 -9.36
N GLY A 40 1.16 -8.46 -8.68
CA GLY A 40 0.78 -8.18 -7.29
C GLY A 40 1.97 -8.29 -6.34
N LEU A 41 2.69 -9.42 -6.39
CA LEU A 41 3.88 -9.64 -5.56
C LEU A 41 5.01 -8.66 -5.90
N SER A 42 5.24 -8.36 -7.18
CA SER A 42 6.26 -7.40 -7.61
C SER A 42 6.00 -6.01 -7.03
N GLN A 43 4.75 -5.53 -7.11
CA GLN A 43 4.34 -4.27 -6.49
C GLN A 43 4.53 -4.29 -4.97
N LEU A 44 4.08 -5.35 -4.29
CA LEU A 44 4.25 -5.49 -2.84
C LEU A 44 5.72 -5.41 -2.43
N LYS A 45 6.60 -6.15 -3.12
CA LYS A 45 8.05 -6.15 -2.87
C LYS A 45 8.65 -4.76 -3.03
N ALA A 46 8.26 -4.00 -4.05
CA ALA A 46 8.75 -2.65 -4.27
C ALA A 46 8.32 -1.70 -3.13
N LEU A 47 7.06 -1.76 -2.71
CA LEU A 47 6.52 -0.93 -1.63
C LEU A 47 7.14 -1.26 -0.26
N VAL A 48 7.40 -2.54 0.01
CA VAL A 48 8.10 -2.96 1.24
C VAL A 48 9.53 -2.43 1.25
N ARG A 49 10.27 -2.55 0.13
CA ARG A 49 11.62 -2.00 0.01
C ARG A 49 11.65 -0.49 0.20
N GLU A 50 10.69 0.22 -0.39
CA GLU A 50 10.52 1.66 -0.19
C GLU A 50 10.32 2.00 1.29
N ALA A 51 9.39 1.31 1.96
CA ALA A 51 9.09 1.57 3.37
C ALA A 51 10.28 1.27 4.29
N SER A 52 11.05 0.22 4.00
CA SER A 52 12.25 -0.13 4.77
C SER A 52 13.40 0.88 4.61
N ALA A 53 13.41 1.67 3.53
CA ALA A 53 14.43 2.71 3.32
C ALA A 53 14.11 4.04 4.03
N VAL A 54 12.88 4.21 4.53
CA VAL A 54 12.39 5.41 5.21
C VAL A 54 12.36 5.23 6.74
N SER A 55 12.69 4.01 7.22
CA SER A 55 12.83 3.66 8.64
C SER A 55 14.26 3.87 9.12
#